data_AF-A0A1Q4D4I0-F1
#
_entry.id   AF-A0A1Q4D4I0-F1
#
_cell.length_a   1.000
_cell.length_b   1.000
_cell.length_c   1.000
_cell.angle_alpha   90.00
_cell.angle_beta   90.00
_cell.angle_gamma   90.00
#
_symmetry.space_group_name_H-M   'P 1'
#
loop_
_entity.id
_entity.type
_entity.pdbx_description
1 polymer ?
#
loop_
_entity_poly.entity_id
_entity_poly.type
_entity_poly.pdbx_seq_one_letter_code
_entity_poly.pdbx_strand_id
1 'polypeptide(L)'
;MRTAVVVVTHGRDDHLHRQRAGLALGPSDVHVVVGMGEQPRLAQIPGAPPVTRVHVPVPATGLPLAAARNAGAAAAIAAGAELLVLLDVDCIPGPNLVRRYAGAAGDELALLCGPVAYLPPPPPGGYPATGLGGLADPHPARPAPPDGQLERTGDFTLFWSLSFAVTAATWTRLGGFCEDYTGYGGEDTDFAVTAEAAGAQLVWVGGAEAHHQHHPPARTDPRRVGEIVRNATLFHRRHGWWPMGGWLTELAAAGAVEFDPSRDVLRMVGEAGTTRPCGVSYLRRAGGDVRVAAGGERTGFRSTAELPTRRPAKRRYGEAVGPHVPGYPHPVNHSEWTTTVALELGLETAAEDDSSATTISELTSRVTDGVDAGAAPMTAFLIGVAAGRADDPAVAARDYTEKIAHLADGWGADEERGVPANDQSARA
;
A
#
# COMPACT_ATOMS: atom_id res chain seq x y z
N MET A 1 30.12 -11.75 -6.20
CA MET A 1 29.25 -11.20 -5.15
C MET A 1 28.64 -12.36 -4.39
N ARG A 2 28.87 -12.44 -3.08
CA ARG A 2 28.29 -13.49 -2.22
C ARG A 2 26.82 -13.20 -1.92
N THR A 3 25.95 -14.14 -2.21
CA THR A 3 24.49 -13.99 -2.14
C THR A 3 23.91 -14.67 -0.90
N ALA A 4 22.93 -14.05 -0.27
CA ALA A 4 22.14 -14.64 0.80
C ALA A 4 20.65 -14.66 0.44
N VAL A 5 19.97 -15.77 0.72
CA VAL A 5 18.50 -15.81 0.73
C VAL A 5 18.02 -15.82 2.18
N VAL A 6 17.27 -14.78 2.56
CA VAL A 6 16.72 -14.54 3.89
C VAL A 6 15.21 -14.76 3.86
N VAL A 7 14.73 -15.63 4.75
CA VAL A 7 13.32 -16.04 4.80
C VAL A 7 12.81 -15.96 6.23
N VAL A 8 11.65 -15.33 6.43
CA VAL A 8 10.97 -15.28 7.73
C VAL A 8 9.79 -16.25 7.73
N THR A 9 9.54 -16.96 8.83
CA THR A 9 8.48 -17.98 8.88
C THR A 9 7.82 -18.12 10.25
N HIS A 10 6.54 -18.46 10.24
CA HIS A 10 5.72 -18.84 11.39
C HIS A 10 4.58 -19.78 10.93
N GLY A 11 4.55 -21.01 11.43
CA GLY A 11 3.49 -21.99 11.16
C GLY A 11 3.42 -22.48 9.71
N ARG A 12 4.51 -22.36 8.94
CA ARG A 12 4.52 -22.53 7.47
C ARG A 12 5.57 -23.53 6.98
N ASP A 13 5.87 -24.57 7.77
CA ASP A 13 6.92 -25.54 7.45
C ASP A 13 6.80 -26.16 6.05
N ASP A 14 5.59 -26.56 5.62
CA ASP A 14 5.39 -27.15 4.29
C ASP A 14 5.66 -26.15 3.15
N HIS A 15 5.35 -24.87 3.36
CA HIS A 15 5.65 -23.82 2.39
C HIS A 15 7.17 -23.60 2.30
N LEU A 16 7.83 -23.57 3.47
CA LEU A 16 9.28 -23.48 3.57
C LEU A 16 9.97 -24.65 2.88
N HIS A 17 9.46 -25.88 3.00
CA HIS A 17 10.04 -27.05 2.33
C HIS A 17 9.94 -26.91 0.80
N ARG A 18 8.79 -26.50 0.27
CA ARG A 18 8.63 -26.28 -1.17
C ARG A 18 9.47 -25.11 -1.68
N GLN A 19 9.54 -24.02 -0.93
CA GLN A 19 10.44 -22.91 -1.25
C GLN A 19 11.89 -23.38 -1.33
N ARG A 20 12.37 -24.13 -0.31
CA ARG A 20 13.74 -24.63 -0.28
C ARG A 20 14.03 -25.65 -1.38
N ALA A 21 13.03 -26.42 -1.81
CA ALA A 21 13.14 -27.27 -2.99
C ALA A 21 13.34 -26.46 -4.28
N GLY A 22 12.64 -25.32 -4.43
CA GLY A 22 12.90 -24.37 -5.51
C GLY A 22 14.31 -23.76 -5.42
N LEU A 23 14.74 -23.35 -4.22
CA LEU A 23 16.07 -22.79 -4.00
C LEU A 23 17.19 -23.78 -4.32
N ALA A 24 16.96 -25.09 -4.18
CA ALA A 24 17.93 -26.12 -4.57
C ALA A 24 18.26 -26.12 -6.09
N LEU A 25 17.37 -25.59 -6.92
CA LEU A 25 17.58 -25.47 -8.38
C LEU A 25 18.45 -24.28 -8.78
N GLY A 26 18.56 -23.28 -7.90
CA GLY A 26 19.34 -22.06 -8.08
C GLY A 26 19.84 -21.55 -6.73
N PRO A 27 20.80 -22.25 -6.09
CA PRO A 27 21.15 -22.02 -4.70
C PRO A 27 21.88 -20.69 -4.49
N SER A 28 21.69 -20.10 -3.30
CA SER A 28 22.50 -19.00 -2.79
C SER A 28 23.69 -19.52 -1.98
N ASP A 29 24.68 -18.65 -1.74
CA ASP A 29 25.86 -18.99 -0.93
C ASP A 29 25.52 -19.09 0.57
N VAL A 30 24.57 -18.29 1.02
CA VAL A 30 24.08 -18.24 2.39
C VAL A 30 22.56 -18.39 2.36
N HIS A 31 22.00 -19.16 3.30
CA HIS A 31 20.56 -19.26 3.47
C HIS A 31 20.20 -19.10 4.95
N VAL A 32 19.47 -18.03 5.26
CA VAL A 32 19.03 -17.69 6.61
C VAL A 32 17.53 -17.92 6.71
N VAL A 33 17.11 -18.69 7.70
CA VAL A 33 15.70 -18.88 8.04
C VAL A 33 15.45 -18.34 9.43
N VAL A 34 14.54 -17.38 9.52
CA VAL A 34 14.17 -16.69 10.76
C VAL A 34 12.81 -17.22 11.23
N GLY A 35 12.81 -17.99 12.32
CA GLY A 35 11.59 -18.42 12.99
C GLY A 35 11.05 -17.33 13.91
N MET A 36 9.78 -16.96 13.74
CA MET A 36 9.10 -15.99 14.59
C MET A 36 8.32 -16.71 15.69
N GLY A 37 8.77 -16.65 16.94
CA GLY A 37 8.09 -17.25 18.09
C GLY A 37 8.18 -18.78 18.16
N GLU A 38 8.77 -19.41 17.16
CA GLU A 38 8.99 -20.85 17.09
C GLU A 38 10.27 -21.19 16.31
N GLN A 39 10.64 -22.46 16.34
CA GLN A 39 11.73 -23.01 15.53
C GLN A 39 11.12 -23.78 14.35
N PRO A 40 11.37 -23.38 13.10
CA PRO A 40 10.79 -24.07 11.95
C PRO A 40 11.33 -25.50 11.85
N ARG A 41 10.49 -26.44 11.41
CA ARG A 41 10.96 -27.80 11.11
C ARG A 41 11.62 -27.79 9.75
N LEU A 42 12.90 -28.09 9.70
CA LEU A 42 13.65 -28.16 8.44
C LEU A 42 13.80 -29.61 8.00
N ALA A 43 13.29 -29.94 6.82
CA ALA A 43 13.59 -31.18 6.14
C ALA A 43 14.99 -31.12 5.47
N GLN A 44 15.63 -32.27 5.29
CA GLN A 44 16.78 -32.38 4.39
C GLN A 44 16.26 -32.34 2.95
N ILE A 45 16.73 -31.35 2.18
CA ILE A 45 16.36 -31.16 0.78
C ILE A 45 17.65 -31.25 -0.02
N PRO A 46 17.83 -32.30 -0.85
CA PRO A 46 19.02 -32.45 -1.68
C PRO A 46 19.25 -31.20 -2.54
N GLY A 47 20.49 -30.70 -2.56
CA GLY A 47 20.88 -29.51 -3.32
C GLY A 47 20.51 -28.18 -2.67
N ALA A 48 19.64 -28.14 -1.65
CA ALA A 48 19.34 -26.90 -0.94
C ALA A 48 20.54 -26.46 -0.07
N PRO A 49 20.84 -25.16 0.01
CA PRO A 49 21.93 -24.66 0.85
C PRO A 49 21.68 -24.98 2.35
N PRO A 50 22.75 -25.17 3.14
CA PRO A 50 22.65 -25.28 4.59
C PRO A 50 21.97 -24.04 5.19
N VAL A 51 21.13 -24.26 6.20
CA VAL A 51 20.34 -23.20 6.83
C VAL A 51 21.03 -22.69 8.08
N THR A 52 21.26 -21.38 8.14
CA THR A 52 21.49 -20.66 9.40
C THR A 52 20.14 -20.29 10.00
N ARG A 53 19.85 -20.78 11.21
CA ARG A 53 18.59 -20.47 11.90
C ARG A 53 18.75 -19.25 12.79
N VAL A 54 17.82 -18.31 12.67
CA VAL A 54 17.66 -17.18 13.58
C VAL A 54 16.29 -17.31 14.23
N HIS A 55 16.16 -16.86 15.47
CA HIS A 55 14.89 -16.86 16.18
C HIS A 55 14.59 -15.44 16.66
N VAL A 56 13.35 -14.99 16.43
CA VAL A 56 12.85 -13.72 16.91
C VAL A 56 11.58 -13.96 17.73
N PRO A 57 11.51 -13.49 19.00
CA PRO A 57 10.33 -13.66 19.83
C PRO A 57 9.15 -12.85 19.30
N VAL A 58 7.93 -13.38 19.44
CA VAL A 58 6.70 -12.69 19.01
C VAL A 58 6.19 -11.80 20.14
N PRO A 59 6.10 -10.47 19.94
CA PRO A 59 5.51 -9.58 20.91
C PRO A 59 3.98 -9.77 21.00
N ALA A 60 3.38 -9.28 22.09
CA ALA A 60 1.93 -9.37 22.29
C ALA A 60 1.11 -8.63 21.22
N THR A 61 1.73 -7.71 20.48
CA THR A 61 1.09 -6.89 19.44
C THR A 61 0.97 -7.59 18.08
N GLY A 62 1.63 -8.73 17.86
CA GLY A 62 1.53 -9.52 16.64
C GLY A 62 2.87 -10.02 16.11
N LEU A 63 2.86 -10.69 14.96
CA LEU A 63 4.08 -11.25 14.35
C LEU A 63 5.10 -10.13 14.01
N PRO A 64 6.38 -10.31 14.35
CA PRO A 64 7.41 -9.27 14.19
C PRO A 64 8.08 -9.37 12.80
N LEU A 65 7.31 -9.24 11.71
CA LEU A 65 7.82 -9.40 10.34
C LEU A 65 9.03 -8.50 10.04
N ALA A 66 8.93 -7.21 10.39
CA ALA A 66 10.01 -6.24 10.21
C ALA A 66 11.29 -6.63 10.97
N ALA A 67 11.18 -6.88 12.28
CA ALA A 67 12.32 -7.28 13.10
C ALA A 67 12.92 -8.63 12.66
N ALA A 68 12.08 -9.57 12.19
CA ALA A 68 12.55 -10.84 11.65
C ALA A 68 13.35 -10.66 10.35
N ARG A 69 12.90 -9.81 9.43
CA ARG A 69 13.64 -9.47 8.20
C ARG A 69 14.97 -8.79 8.54
N ASN A 70 14.98 -7.86 9.49
CA ASN A 70 16.19 -7.20 9.99
C ASN A 70 17.19 -8.19 10.62
N ALA A 71 16.73 -9.06 11.50
CA ALA A 71 17.58 -10.07 12.14
C ALA A 71 18.18 -11.04 11.12
N GLY A 72 17.38 -11.45 10.13
CA GLY A 72 17.85 -12.32 9.05
C GLY A 72 18.90 -11.64 8.15
N ALA A 73 18.66 -10.39 7.77
CA ALA A 73 19.62 -9.58 7.03
C ALA A 73 20.93 -9.38 7.81
N ALA A 74 20.85 -9.06 9.10
CA ALA A 74 22.02 -8.93 9.96
C ALA A 74 22.86 -10.22 10.03
N ALA A 75 22.19 -11.38 10.17
CA ALA A 75 22.88 -12.68 10.16
C ALA A 75 23.53 -13.00 8.80
N ALA A 76 22.87 -12.65 7.70
CA ALA A 76 23.42 -12.81 6.35
C ALA A 76 24.65 -11.91 6.12
N ILE A 77 24.60 -10.64 6.52
CA ILE A 77 25.72 -9.70 6.44
C ILE A 77 26.89 -10.19 7.30
N ALA A 78 26.62 -10.66 8.52
CA ALA A 78 27.65 -11.23 9.40
C ALA A 78 28.31 -12.49 8.80
N ALA A 79 27.60 -13.24 7.96
CA ALA A 79 28.13 -14.36 7.19
C ALA A 79 28.89 -13.94 5.92
N GLY A 80 29.07 -12.64 5.68
CA GLY A 80 29.81 -12.06 4.56
C GLY A 80 28.99 -11.90 3.28
N ALA A 81 27.66 -11.94 3.34
CA ALA A 81 26.83 -11.69 2.17
C ALA A 81 26.93 -10.23 1.71
N GLU A 82 27.10 -10.05 0.39
CA GLU A 82 27.15 -8.75 -0.27
C GLU A 82 25.81 -8.38 -0.91
N LEU A 83 25.00 -9.38 -1.26
CA LEU A 83 23.62 -9.23 -1.74
C LEU A 83 22.66 -10.02 -0.88
N LEU A 84 21.62 -9.34 -0.41
CA LEU A 84 20.53 -9.93 0.36
C LEU A 84 19.33 -10.10 -0.56
N VAL A 85 18.85 -11.32 -0.71
CA VAL A 85 17.58 -11.66 -1.36
C VAL A 85 16.59 -11.99 -0.26
N LEU A 86 15.63 -11.10 -0.03
CA LEU A 86 14.55 -11.33 0.92
C LEU A 86 13.38 -11.97 0.18
N LEU A 87 12.95 -13.14 0.66
CA LEU A 87 11.93 -13.96 0.01
C LEU A 87 10.93 -14.46 1.05
N ASP A 88 9.65 -14.22 0.82
CA ASP A 88 8.59 -14.71 1.71
C ASP A 88 8.50 -16.24 1.68
N VAL A 89 8.11 -16.83 2.81
CA VAL A 89 8.09 -18.30 3.01
C VAL A 89 7.23 -19.06 2.01
N ASP A 90 6.20 -18.41 1.48
CA ASP A 90 5.28 -18.93 0.49
C ASP A 90 5.71 -18.66 -0.95
N CYS A 91 6.79 -17.92 -1.22
CA CYS A 91 7.30 -17.70 -2.56
C CYS A 91 8.35 -18.74 -2.97
N ILE A 92 8.01 -19.68 -3.87
CA ILE A 92 8.99 -20.61 -4.44
C ILE A 92 9.85 -19.87 -5.48
N PRO A 93 11.18 -19.78 -5.33
CA PRO A 93 12.02 -19.06 -6.28
C PRO A 93 12.16 -19.85 -7.59
N GLY A 94 12.13 -19.17 -8.73
CA GLY A 94 12.56 -19.74 -10.00
C GLY A 94 14.07 -20.05 -9.99
N PRO A 95 14.56 -20.98 -10.83
CA PRO A 95 15.96 -21.42 -10.83
C PRO A 95 16.95 -20.30 -11.16
N ASN A 96 16.48 -19.21 -11.75
CA ASN A 96 17.29 -18.08 -12.17
C ASN A 96 17.26 -16.91 -11.17
N LEU A 97 16.40 -16.95 -10.14
CA LEU A 97 16.13 -15.80 -9.29
C LEU A 97 17.39 -15.21 -8.65
N VAL A 98 18.18 -16.05 -7.99
CA VAL A 98 19.41 -15.60 -7.31
C VAL A 98 20.43 -15.04 -8.30
N ARG A 99 20.66 -15.74 -9.42
CA ARG A 99 21.62 -15.27 -10.44
C ARG A 99 21.18 -13.99 -11.14
N ARG A 100 19.88 -13.79 -11.34
CA ARG A 100 19.32 -12.59 -11.99
C ARG A 100 19.43 -11.37 -11.09
N TYR A 101 19.09 -11.51 -9.81
CA TYR A 101 19.36 -10.45 -8.84
C TYR A 101 20.85 -10.14 -8.72
N ALA A 102 21.72 -11.15 -8.67
CA ALA A 102 23.17 -10.93 -8.61
C ALA A 102 23.72 -10.21 -9.85
N GLY A 103 23.17 -10.48 -11.04
CA GLY A 103 23.54 -9.80 -12.28
C GLY A 103 22.98 -8.38 -12.41
N ALA A 104 21.88 -8.07 -11.73
CA ALA A 104 21.28 -6.74 -11.69
C ALA A 104 21.86 -5.84 -10.59
N ALA A 105 22.50 -6.43 -9.57
CA ALA A 105 23.12 -5.70 -8.49
C ALA A 105 24.32 -4.86 -8.97
N GLY A 106 24.38 -3.61 -8.51
CA GLY A 106 25.47 -2.68 -8.77
C GLY A 106 25.66 -1.73 -7.59
N ASP A 107 26.41 -0.64 -7.81
CA ASP A 107 26.74 0.34 -6.77
C ASP A 107 25.60 1.35 -6.51
N GLU A 108 24.55 1.32 -7.33
CA GLU A 108 23.37 2.17 -7.19
C GLU A 108 22.59 1.83 -5.91
N LEU A 109 22.07 2.86 -5.23
CA LEU A 109 21.11 2.69 -4.15
C LEU A 109 19.80 2.19 -4.75
N ALA A 110 19.58 0.88 -4.78
CA ALA A 110 18.41 0.30 -5.45
C ALA A 110 17.75 -0.83 -4.65
N LEU A 111 16.43 -0.90 -4.76
CA LEU A 111 15.61 -2.06 -4.45
C LEU A 111 15.34 -2.82 -5.76
N LEU A 112 15.80 -4.07 -5.84
CA LEU A 112 15.64 -4.91 -7.01
C LEU A 112 14.45 -5.85 -6.80
N CYS A 113 13.37 -5.69 -7.55
CA CYS A 113 12.15 -6.49 -7.41
C CYS A 113 12.04 -7.53 -8.52
N GLY A 114 11.65 -8.74 -8.17
CA GLY A 114 11.40 -9.83 -9.10
C GLY A 114 9.90 -9.98 -9.33
N PRO A 115 9.45 -10.33 -10.55
CA PRO A 115 8.04 -10.61 -10.81
C PRO A 115 7.56 -11.78 -9.93
N VAL A 116 6.35 -11.66 -9.38
CA VAL A 116 5.74 -12.71 -8.57
C VAL A 116 4.43 -13.16 -9.20
N ALA A 117 4.33 -14.46 -9.49
CA ALA A 117 3.12 -15.10 -9.98
C ALA A 117 2.37 -15.79 -8.84
N TYR A 118 1.06 -15.54 -8.73
CA TYR A 118 0.22 -16.15 -7.70
C TYR A 118 -0.33 -17.48 -8.19
N LEU A 119 0.17 -18.57 -7.61
CA LEU A 119 -0.22 -19.91 -8.03
C LEU A 119 -1.69 -20.20 -7.68
N PRO A 120 -2.42 -20.95 -8.52
CA PRO A 120 -3.71 -21.52 -8.14
C PRO A 120 -3.53 -22.54 -7.00
N PRO A 121 -4.64 -23.00 -6.37
CA PRO A 121 -4.58 -24.12 -5.44
C PRO A 121 -3.76 -25.29 -6.00
N PRO A 122 -2.92 -25.95 -5.17
CA PRO A 122 -2.09 -27.04 -5.66
C PRO A 122 -2.96 -28.18 -6.20
N PRO A 123 -2.54 -28.84 -7.30
CA PRO A 123 -3.24 -30.03 -7.78
C PRO A 123 -3.09 -31.19 -6.78
N PRO A 124 -3.83 -32.30 -6.93
CA PRO A 124 -3.81 -33.43 -5.98
C PRO A 124 -2.42 -34.02 -5.66
N GLY A 125 -1.43 -33.84 -6.55
CA GLY A 125 -0.03 -34.25 -6.34
C GLY A 125 0.90 -33.18 -5.78
N GLY A 126 0.38 -32.01 -5.41
CA GLY A 126 1.17 -30.84 -5.04
C GLY A 126 1.72 -30.09 -6.26
N TYR A 127 2.41 -28.98 -6.00
CA TYR A 127 3.06 -28.22 -7.06
C TYR A 127 4.20 -29.03 -7.72
N PRO A 128 4.37 -28.94 -9.06
CA PRO A 128 5.49 -29.57 -9.73
C PRO A 128 6.82 -28.94 -9.29
N ALA A 129 7.89 -29.73 -9.29
CA ALA A 129 9.23 -29.25 -8.91
C ALA A 129 9.80 -28.20 -9.87
N THR A 130 9.38 -28.24 -11.14
CA THR A 130 9.79 -27.33 -12.22
C THR A 130 8.59 -26.93 -13.06
N GLY A 131 8.68 -25.82 -13.81
CA GLY A 131 7.62 -25.40 -14.72
C GLY A 131 6.45 -24.66 -14.05
N LEU A 132 6.67 -24.13 -12.83
CA LEU A 132 5.68 -23.33 -12.11
C LEU A 132 5.21 -22.09 -12.88
N GLY A 133 6.08 -21.49 -13.70
CA GLY A 133 5.72 -20.35 -14.56
C GLY A 133 4.62 -20.65 -15.58
N GLY A 134 4.34 -21.92 -15.88
CA GLY A 134 3.20 -22.30 -16.72
C GLY A 134 1.86 -22.36 -15.99
N LEU A 135 1.82 -22.14 -14.66
CA LEU A 135 0.61 -22.27 -13.84
C LEU A 135 -0.07 -20.94 -13.54
N ALA A 136 0.64 -19.82 -13.63
CA ALA A 136 0.11 -18.50 -13.36
C ALA A 136 0.99 -17.43 -14.02
N ASP A 137 0.34 -16.38 -14.52
CA ASP A 137 1.02 -15.18 -14.97
C ASP A 137 1.47 -14.31 -13.76
N PRO A 138 2.51 -13.48 -13.92
CA PRO A 138 2.85 -12.45 -12.96
C PRO A 138 1.66 -11.53 -12.66
N HIS A 139 1.63 -10.95 -11.46
CA HIS A 139 0.53 -10.07 -11.05
C HIS A 139 0.35 -8.89 -12.04
N PRO A 140 -0.83 -8.68 -12.62
CA PRO A 140 -1.03 -7.74 -13.74
C PRO A 140 -0.79 -6.27 -13.37
N ALA A 141 -0.92 -5.91 -12.08
CA ALA A 141 -0.62 -4.56 -11.60
C ALA A 141 0.88 -4.26 -11.41
N ARG A 142 1.78 -5.16 -11.80
CA ARG A 142 3.23 -5.03 -11.56
C ARG A 142 4.02 -5.31 -12.83
N PRO A 143 5.11 -4.57 -13.07
CA PRO A 143 6.02 -4.85 -14.17
C PRO A 143 6.54 -6.29 -14.13
N ALA A 144 6.57 -6.91 -15.30
CA ALA A 144 7.16 -8.22 -15.52
C ALA A 144 8.06 -8.17 -16.76
N PRO A 145 9.20 -7.45 -16.69
CA PRO A 145 10.07 -7.27 -17.84
C PRO A 145 10.60 -8.63 -18.34
N PRO A 146 10.85 -8.78 -19.66
CA PRO A 146 11.45 -9.98 -20.22
C PRO A 146 12.78 -10.35 -19.57
N ASP A 147 13.12 -11.64 -19.62
CA ASP A 147 14.36 -12.17 -19.03
C ASP A 147 15.61 -11.36 -19.43
N GLY A 148 16.37 -10.90 -18.43
CA GLY A 148 17.57 -10.10 -18.63
C GLY A 148 17.35 -8.59 -18.85
N GLN A 149 16.10 -8.12 -18.90
CA GLN A 149 15.80 -6.69 -18.93
C GLN A 149 15.61 -6.12 -17.53
N LEU A 150 15.90 -4.83 -17.39
CA LEU A 150 15.66 -4.07 -16.16
C LEU A 150 14.68 -2.94 -16.48
N GLU A 151 13.67 -2.78 -15.65
CA GLU A 151 12.67 -1.72 -15.78
C GLU A 151 12.64 -0.88 -14.51
N ARG A 152 12.87 0.42 -14.64
CA ARG A 152 12.82 1.36 -13.50
C ARG A 152 11.43 1.95 -13.38
N THR A 153 10.94 2.08 -12.15
CA THR A 153 9.69 2.79 -11.86
C THR A 153 9.92 3.81 -10.76
N GLY A 154 9.19 4.93 -10.84
CA GLY A 154 9.09 5.91 -9.76
C GLY A 154 7.99 5.57 -8.75
N ASP A 155 7.15 4.58 -9.03
CA ASP A 155 6.03 4.20 -8.16
C ASP A 155 6.47 3.17 -7.11
N PHE A 156 6.91 3.67 -5.96
CA PHE A 156 7.32 2.83 -4.83
C PHE A 156 6.14 2.10 -4.15
N THR A 157 4.89 2.45 -4.46
CA THR A 157 3.72 1.73 -3.94
C THR A 157 3.59 0.31 -4.52
N LEU A 158 4.31 0.02 -5.61
CA LEU A 158 4.38 -1.30 -6.23
C LEU A 158 5.31 -2.27 -5.49
N PHE A 159 6.19 -1.78 -4.60
CA PHE A 159 7.06 -2.61 -3.79
C PHE A 159 6.24 -3.35 -2.72
N TRP A 160 6.13 -4.68 -2.86
CA TRP A 160 5.71 -5.55 -1.75
C TRP A 160 6.85 -6.53 -1.52
N SER A 161 7.21 -6.75 -0.26
CA SER A 161 8.44 -7.45 0.14
C SER A 161 8.40 -8.98 -0.06
N LEU A 162 7.64 -9.47 -1.04
CA LEU A 162 7.48 -10.90 -1.37
C LEU A 162 8.78 -11.51 -1.91
N SER A 163 9.44 -10.79 -2.81
CA SER A 163 10.68 -11.17 -3.48
C SER A 163 11.41 -9.90 -3.90
N PHE A 164 12.50 -9.59 -3.22
CA PHE A 164 13.38 -8.49 -3.63
C PHE A 164 14.82 -8.75 -3.22
N ALA A 165 15.74 -8.08 -3.90
CA ALA A 165 17.15 -8.08 -3.55
C ALA A 165 17.68 -6.67 -3.33
N VAL A 166 18.71 -6.58 -2.48
CA VAL A 166 19.31 -5.34 -2.05
C VAL A 166 20.74 -5.60 -1.60
N THR A 167 21.69 -4.74 -1.98
CA THR A 167 23.09 -4.91 -1.54
C THR A 167 23.19 -4.68 -0.03
N ALA A 168 24.16 -5.32 0.63
CA ALA A 168 24.40 -5.12 2.05
C ALA A 168 24.71 -3.64 2.39
N ALA A 169 25.38 -2.93 1.48
CA ALA A 169 25.63 -1.50 1.58
C ALA A 169 24.33 -0.69 1.52
N THR A 170 23.46 -0.95 0.55
CA THR A 170 22.13 -0.30 0.46
C THR A 170 21.29 -0.61 1.68
N TRP A 171 21.24 -1.87 2.13
CA TRP A 171 20.51 -2.27 3.33
C TRP A 171 20.97 -1.49 4.57
N THR A 172 22.29 -1.40 4.77
CA THR A 172 22.89 -0.67 5.90
C THR A 172 22.57 0.83 5.82
N ARG A 173 22.59 1.41 4.62
CA ARG A 173 22.25 2.82 4.39
C ARG A 173 20.76 3.11 4.64
N LEU A 174 19.87 2.20 4.29
CA LEU A 174 18.42 2.34 4.51
C LEU A 174 18.02 2.08 5.96
N GLY A 175 18.81 1.32 6.73
CA GLY A 175 18.53 1.01 8.13
C GLY A 175 17.54 -0.14 8.34
N GLY A 176 17.19 -0.88 7.29
CA GLY A 176 16.23 -2.00 7.35
C GLY A 176 14.77 -1.55 7.52
N PHE A 177 13.91 -2.49 7.89
CA PHE A 177 12.48 -2.24 8.13
C PHE A 177 12.27 -1.55 9.49
N CYS A 178 11.23 -0.71 9.58
CA CYS A 178 10.80 -0.11 10.84
C CYS A 178 10.19 -1.18 11.77
N GLU A 179 10.82 -1.45 12.92
CA GLU A 179 10.40 -2.52 13.84
C GLU A 179 9.17 -2.19 14.70
N ASP A 180 8.69 -0.94 14.66
CA ASP A 180 7.43 -0.55 15.28
C ASP A 180 6.23 -1.26 14.62
N TYR A 181 6.39 -1.72 13.38
CA TYR A 181 5.41 -2.55 12.69
C TYR A 181 5.42 -3.98 13.23
N THR A 182 4.28 -4.37 13.81
CA THR A 182 4.01 -5.74 14.27
C THR A 182 2.63 -6.17 13.79
N GLY A 183 2.43 -7.47 13.58
CA GLY A 183 1.23 -7.97 12.94
C GLY A 183 1.27 -7.80 11.43
N TYR A 184 0.11 -7.73 10.79
CA TYR A 184 -0.03 -7.74 9.33
C TYR A 184 -0.23 -6.34 8.73
N GLY A 185 0.61 -5.99 7.76
CA GLY A 185 0.44 -4.89 6.81
C GLY A 185 1.24 -3.63 7.12
N GLY A 186 1.63 -2.91 6.07
CA GLY A 186 2.20 -1.57 6.11
C GLY A 186 3.72 -1.50 6.31
N GLU A 187 4.38 -2.57 6.76
CA GLU A 187 5.83 -2.54 7.02
C GLU A 187 6.68 -2.46 5.74
N ASP A 188 6.21 -3.09 4.67
CA ASP A 188 6.86 -3.08 3.35
C ASP A 188 6.67 -1.74 2.64
N THR A 189 5.48 -1.16 2.75
CA THR A 189 5.16 0.17 2.23
C THR A 189 6.01 1.23 2.95
N ASP A 190 6.17 1.13 4.27
CA ASP A 190 7.06 2.04 5.03
C ASP A 190 8.50 1.95 4.55
N PHE A 191 9.00 0.72 4.36
CA PHE A 191 10.36 0.49 3.87
C PHE A 191 10.56 1.05 2.46
N ALA A 192 9.59 0.85 1.56
CA ALA A 192 9.62 1.38 0.21
C ALA A 192 9.69 2.91 0.17
N VAL A 193 8.80 3.60 0.89
CA VAL A 193 8.75 5.06 0.95
C VAL A 193 9.98 5.63 1.65
N THR A 194 10.49 4.94 2.69
CA THR A 194 11.75 5.32 3.32
C THR A 194 12.94 5.20 2.35
N ALA A 195 12.95 4.17 1.50
CA ALA A 195 13.97 4.01 0.47
C ALA A 195 13.87 5.09 -0.61
N GLU A 196 12.66 5.41 -1.08
CA GLU A 196 12.40 6.50 -2.01
C GLU A 196 12.92 7.84 -1.47
N ALA A 197 12.58 8.18 -0.22
CA ALA A 197 13.03 9.40 0.45
C ALA A 197 14.57 9.46 0.61
N ALA A 198 15.24 8.30 0.66
CA ALA A 198 16.70 8.20 0.67
C ALA A 198 17.35 8.30 -0.72
N GLY A 199 16.54 8.45 -1.78
CA GLY A 199 16.95 8.54 -3.17
C GLY A 199 17.20 7.19 -3.84
N ALA A 200 16.62 6.10 -3.32
CA ALA A 200 16.76 4.79 -3.93
C ALA A 200 16.04 4.73 -5.28
N GLN A 201 16.48 3.82 -6.15
CA GLN A 201 15.73 3.41 -7.33
C GLN A 201 14.90 2.15 -7.03
N LEU A 202 13.72 2.04 -7.62
CA LEU A 202 12.95 0.80 -7.66
C LEU A 202 13.11 0.17 -9.05
N VAL A 203 13.69 -1.02 -9.12
CA VAL A 203 14.07 -1.68 -10.38
C VAL A 203 13.47 -3.07 -10.45
N TRP A 204 12.64 -3.34 -11.45
CA TRP A 204 12.13 -4.66 -11.76
C TRP A 204 13.14 -5.45 -12.59
N VAL A 205 13.44 -6.67 -12.17
CA VAL A 205 14.47 -7.54 -12.73
C VAL A 205 13.82 -8.71 -13.48
N GLY A 206 13.88 -8.66 -14.80
CA GLY A 206 13.31 -9.68 -15.67
C GLY A 206 13.99 -11.04 -15.49
N GLY A 207 13.18 -12.09 -15.36
CA GLY A 207 13.63 -13.46 -15.10
C GLY A 207 14.01 -13.76 -13.65
N ALA A 208 13.91 -12.79 -12.73
CA ALA A 208 14.07 -13.01 -11.28
C ALA A 208 12.75 -13.47 -10.61
N GLU A 209 12.04 -14.41 -11.25
CA GLU A 209 10.67 -14.76 -10.88
C GLU A 209 10.57 -15.59 -9.60
N ALA A 210 9.50 -15.34 -8.85
CA ALA A 210 9.05 -16.23 -7.76
C ALA A 210 7.57 -16.58 -7.91
N HIS A 211 7.17 -17.70 -7.31
CA HIS A 211 5.82 -18.23 -7.40
C HIS A 211 5.20 -18.31 -6.01
N HIS A 212 4.26 -17.42 -5.73
CA HIS A 212 3.56 -17.35 -4.45
C HIS A 212 2.56 -18.50 -4.35
N GLN A 213 2.81 -19.40 -3.40
CA GLN A 213 1.97 -20.56 -3.12
C GLN A 213 0.57 -20.13 -2.68
N HIS A 214 -0.44 -20.87 -3.13
CA HIS A 214 -1.82 -20.55 -2.78
C HIS A 214 -2.07 -20.68 -1.29
N HIS A 215 -2.65 -19.62 -0.70
CA HIS A 215 -3.33 -19.67 0.58
C HIS A 215 -4.39 -18.57 0.64
N PRO A 216 -5.39 -18.67 1.54
CA PRO A 216 -6.35 -17.60 1.74
C PRO A 216 -5.66 -16.27 2.09
N PRO A 217 -6.10 -15.13 1.52
CA PRO A 217 -5.50 -13.83 1.83
C PRO A 217 -5.62 -13.49 3.32
N ALA A 218 -4.52 -13.09 3.96
CA ALA A 218 -4.55 -12.75 5.39
C ALA A 218 -5.38 -11.49 5.68
N ARG A 219 -5.47 -10.56 4.72
CA ARG A 219 -6.26 -9.32 4.82
C ARG A 219 -7.76 -9.56 5.05
N THR A 220 -8.30 -10.73 4.69
CA THR A 220 -9.71 -11.06 4.90
C THR A 220 -9.99 -11.71 6.26
N ASP A 221 -8.96 -11.92 7.09
CA ASP A 221 -9.13 -12.46 8.44
C ASP A 221 -9.57 -11.33 9.39
N PRO A 222 -10.78 -11.40 10.00
CA PRO A 222 -11.26 -10.37 10.92
C PRO A 222 -10.34 -10.11 12.12
N ARG A 223 -9.51 -11.09 12.51
CA ARG A 223 -8.54 -10.94 13.61
C ARG A 223 -7.40 -9.98 13.27
N ARG A 224 -7.19 -9.68 11.99
CA ARG A 224 -6.12 -8.81 11.49
C ARG A 224 -6.51 -7.35 11.39
N VAL A 225 -7.80 -7.00 11.48
CA VAL A 225 -8.28 -5.63 11.27
C VAL A 225 -7.61 -4.64 12.25
N GLY A 226 -7.49 -5.01 13.53
CA GLY A 226 -6.80 -4.17 14.52
C GLY A 226 -5.31 -3.97 14.24
N GLU A 227 -4.64 -4.96 13.63
CA GLU A 227 -3.24 -4.85 13.21
C GLU A 227 -3.12 -3.90 12.01
N ILE A 228 -3.99 -4.06 11.00
CA ILE A 228 -4.06 -3.20 9.81
C ILE A 228 -4.30 -1.74 10.20
N VAL A 229 -5.29 -1.46 11.06
CA VAL A 229 -5.61 -0.09 11.50
C VAL A 229 -4.44 0.53 12.27
N ARG A 230 -3.83 -0.21 13.21
CA ARG A 230 -2.67 0.27 13.96
C ARG A 230 -1.50 0.60 13.04
N ASN A 231 -1.18 -0.29 12.09
CA ASN A 231 -0.04 -0.12 11.20
C ASN A 231 -0.31 0.98 10.15
N ALA A 232 -1.54 1.11 9.66
CA ALA A 232 -1.96 2.23 8.81
C ALA A 232 -1.85 3.57 9.55
N THR A 233 -2.23 3.63 10.82
CA THR A 233 -2.09 4.83 11.67
C THR A 233 -0.62 5.17 11.94
N LEU A 234 0.22 4.16 12.17
CA LEU A 234 1.67 4.32 12.30
C LEU A 234 2.27 4.90 11.02
N PHE A 235 1.93 4.33 9.87
CA PHE A 235 2.37 4.82 8.57
C PHE A 235 1.91 6.25 8.32
N HIS A 236 0.62 6.54 8.53
CA HIS A 236 0.05 7.87 8.34
C HIS A 236 0.78 8.92 9.18
N ARG A 237 1.10 8.60 10.44
CA ARG A 237 1.89 9.49 11.30
C ARG A 237 3.30 9.73 10.77
N ARG A 238 3.92 8.75 10.12
CA ARG A 238 5.30 8.83 9.60
C ARG A 238 5.38 9.56 8.26
N HIS A 239 4.40 9.34 7.39
CA HIS A 239 4.48 9.78 5.98
C HIS A 239 3.37 10.74 5.54
N GLY A 240 2.35 10.97 6.38
CA GLY A 240 1.30 11.97 6.15
C GLY A 240 0.18 11.54 5.18
N TRP A 241 0.07 10.26 4.85
CA TRP A 241 -0.99 9.72 4.01
C TRP A 241 -1.34 8.26 4.38
N TRP A 242 -2.54 7.79 4.00
CA TRP A 242 -3.06 6.48 4.42
C TRP A 242 -2.60 5.36 3.46
N PRO A 243 -1.88 4.33 3.94
CA PRO A 243 -1.46 3.22 3.09
C PRO A 243 -2.63 2.25 2.87
N MET A 244 -2.48 1.30 1.94
CA MET A 244 -3.45 0.21 1.74
C MET A 244 -4.88 0.69 1.48
N GLY A 245 -5.05 1.80 0.76
CA GLY A 245 -6.36 2.47 0.57
C GLY A 245 -7.47 1.54 0.09
N GLY A 246 -7.17 0.62 -0.83
CA GLY A 246 -8.13 -0.41 -1.27
C GLY A 246 -8.59 -1.32 -0.13
N TRP A 247 -7.69 -1.78 0.74
CA TRP A 247 -8.04 -2.63 1.88
C TRP A 247 -8.84 -1.87 2.93
N LEU A 248 -8.47 -0.62 3.22
CA LEU A 248 -9.20 0.22 4.17
C LEU A 248 -10.62 0.53 3.68
N THR A 249 -10.77 0.74 2.37
CA THR A 249 -12.08 0.92 1.72
C THR A 249 -12.93 -0.36 1.80
N GLU A 250 -12.36 -1.52 1.51
CA GLU A 250 -13.04 -2.82 1.66
C GLU A 250 -13.48 -3.08 3.11
N LEU A 251 -12.62 -2.79 4.08
CA LEU A 251 -12.94 -2.93 5.51
C LEU A 251 -14.04 -1.96 5.94
N ALA A 252 -14.07 -0.75 5.39
CA ALA A 252 -15.12 0.23 5.66
C ALA A 252 -16.46 -0.21 5.06
N ALA A 253 -16.45 -0.71 3.82
CA ALA A 253 -17.62 -1.28 3.17
C ALA A 253 -18.17 -2.50 3.93
N ALA A 254 -17.28 -3.30 4.55
CA ALA A 254 -17.65 -4.41 5.43
C ALA A 254 -18.10 -3.97 6.84
N GLY A 255 -18.08 -2.67 7.15
CA GLY A 255 -18.46 -2.12 8.46
C GLY A 255 -17.47 -2.43 9.59
N ALA A 256 -16.25 -2.85 9.27
CA ALA A 256 -15.21 -3.17 10.26
C ALA A 256 -14.46 -1.93 10.75
N VAL A 257 -14.35 -0.90 9.91
CA VAL A 257 -13.68 0.38 10.20
C VAL A 257 -14.51 1.55 9.68
N GLU A 258 -14.32 2.72 10.28
CA GLU A 258 -14.68 4.00 9.70
C GLU A 258 -13.43 4.55 9.03
N PHE A 259 -13.51 4.75 7.72
CA PHE A 259 -12.42 5.28 6.91
C PHE A 259 -12.94 6.43 6.04
N ASP A 260 -12.40 7.62 6.25
CA ASP A 260 -12.65 8.80 5.42
C ASP A 260 -11.31 9.54 5.23
N PRO A 261 -10.59 9.29 4.13
CA PRO A 261 -9.31 9.91 3.88
C PRO A 261 -9.43 11.44 3.67
N SER A 262 -10.59 11.96 3.26
CA SER A 262 -10.81 13.41 3.07
C SER A 262 -10.90 14.16 4.41
N ARG A 263 -11.31 13.45 5.46
CA ARG A 263 -11.42 13.97 6.83
C ARG A 263 -10.30 13.49 7.74
N ASP A 264 -9.33 12.77 7.18
CA ASP A 264 -8.22 12.16 7.90
C ASP A 264 -8.68 11.22 9.04
N VAL A 265 -9.64 10.35 8.72
CA VAL A 265 -10.24 9.43 9.69
C VAL A 265 -9.92 7.98 9.33
N LEU A 266 -9.34 7.27 10.29
CA LEU A 266 -9.32 5.81 10.35
C LEU A 266 -9.54 5.34 11.78
N ARG A 267 -10.58 4.54 12.04
CA ARG A 267 -10.83 3.93 13.35
C ARG A 267 -11.66 2.65 13.24
N MET A 268 -11.50 1.73 14.20
CA MET A 268 -12.31 0.52 14.28
C MET A 268 -13.78 0.85 14.59
N VAL A 269 -14.72 0.14 13.96
CA VAL A 269 -16.14 0.19 14.34
C VAL A 269 -16.36 -0.78 15.50
N GLY A 270 -16.94 -0.29 16.60
CA GLY A 270 -17.28 -1.13 17.76
C GLY A 270 -16.39 -0.95 19.00
N GLU A 271 -15.34 -0.13 18.96
CA GLU A 271 -14.80 0.46 20.20
C GLU A 271 -15.71 1.62 20.63
N ALA A 272 -16.80 1.29 21.32
CA ALA A 272 -17.50 2.25 22.18
C ALA A 272 -16.61 2.58 23.40
N GLY A 273 -15.49 3.28 23.14
CA GLY A 273 -14.62 3.85 24.14
C GLY A 273 -14.99 5.30 24.39
N THR A 274 -15.85 5.52 25.38
CA THR A 274 -16.01 6.77 26.15
C THR A 274 -15.23 7.97 25.62
N THR A 275 -15.91 8.88 24.95
CA THR A 275 -15.55 10.30 25.00
C THR A 275 -15.64 10.76 26.45
N ARG A 276 -14.57 10.57 27.22
CA ARG A 276 -14.31 11.46 28.35
C ARG A 276 -13.79 12.75 27.74
N PRO A 277 -14.54 13.87 27.80
CA PRO A 277 -13.92 15.15 27.54
C PRO A 277 -12.81 15.30 28.58
N CYS A 278 -11.58 15.56 28.15
CA CYS A 278 -10.54 16.11 29.00
C CYS A 278 -11.02 17.49 29.49
N GLY A 279 -11.87 17.47 30.52
CA GLY A 279 -12.14 18.62 31.36
C GLY A 279 -10.89 18.86 32.19
N VAL A 280 -10.14 19.89 31.82
CA VAL A 280 -9.10 20.47 32.66
C VAL A 280 -9.77 20.95 33.94
N SER A 281 -9.72 20.16 35.02
CA SER A 281 -10.11 20.60 36.35
C SER A 281 -8.90 21.27 37.01
N TYR A 282 -8.91 22.61 37.00
CA TYR A 282 -8.03 23.40 37.83
C TYR A 282 -8.45 23.24 39.30
N LEU A 283 -7.85 22.30 40.03
CA LEU A 283 -7.93 22.29 41.48
C LEU A 283 -6.78 23.12 42.06
N ARG A 284 -7.09 24.34 42.49
CA ARG A 284 -6.27 25.15 43.39
C ARG A 284 -5.95 24.32 44.64
N ARG A 285 -4.66 24.11 44.93
CA ARG A 285 -4.21 23.70 46.27
C ARG A 285 -4.32 24.88 47.24
N ALA A 286 -5.16 24.74 48.27
CA ALA A 286 -4.95 25.41 49.54
C ALA A 286 -3.89 24.62 50.34
N GLY A 287 -3.08 25.35 51.11
CA GLY A 287 -1.83 24.91 51.72
C GLY A 287 -1.92 23.73 52.69
N GLY A 288 -0.75 23.14 52.94
CA GLY A 288 -0.52 22.11 53.94
C GLY A 288 0.88 21.53 53.83
N ASP A 289 1.72 21.86 54.80
CA ASP A 289 3.13 21.47 54.93
C ASP A 289 3.37 19.95 54.88
N VAL A 290 4.39 19.52 54.16
CA VAL A 290 5.10 18.26 54.45
C VAL A 290 6.61 18.46 54.30
N ARG A 291 7.31 18.02 55.35
CA ARG A 291 8.72 18.21 55.65
C ARG A 291 9.64 17.47 54.68
N VAL A 292 10.80 18.08 54.48
CA VAL A 292 11.96 17.61 53.70
C VAL A 292 12.70 16.50 54.45
N ALA A 293 13.08 15.43 53.72
CA ALA A 293 14.23 14.60 54.04
C ALA A 293 15.03 14.39 52.73
N ALA A 294 16.33 14.64 52.81
CA ALA A 294 17.25 14.82 51.71
C ALA A 294 17.91 13.52 51.23
N GLY A 295 18.41 13.55 50.00
CA GLY A 295 19.60 12.78 49.59
C GLY A 295 19.42 11.96 48.30
N GLY A 296 20.15 12.32 47.25
CA GLY A 296 20.44 11.43 46.13
C GLY A 296 20.38 12.07 44.75
N GLU A 297 21.49 12.68 44.34
CA GLU A 297 21.73 13.28 43.02
C GLU A 297 21.57 12.27 41.87
N ARG A 298 20.84 12.65 40.81
CA ARG A 298 21.22 12.36 39.40
C ARG A 298 20.80 13.50 38.48
N THR A 299 21.76 13.92 37.69
CA THR A 299 21.78 15.02 36.71
C THR A 299 20.77 14.79 35.57
N GLY A 300 19.77 15.67 35.47
CA GLY A 300 18.83 15.73 34.36
C GLY A 300 19.24 16.78 33.33
N PHE A 301 19.34 16.36 32.06
CA PHE A 301 19.52 17.20 30.89
C PHE A 301 18.21 17.99 30.63
N ARG A 302 18.29 19.32 30.56
CA ARG A 302 17.16 20.21 30.24
C ARG A 302 16.92 20.23 28.74
N SER A 303 15.72 19.88 28.30
CA SER A 303 15.17 20.29 27.00
C SER A 303 14.16 21.41 27.24
N THR A 304 14.47 22.61 26.76
CA THR A 304 13.56 23.76 26.73
C THR A 304 13.32 24.15 25.28
N ALA A 305 12.11 23.87 24.78
CA ALA A 305 11.49 24.63 23.71
C ALA A 305 9.97 24.35 23.72
N GLU A 306 9.23 25.34 24.21
CA GLU A 306 7.77 25.39 24.17
C GLU A 306 7.28 25.52 22.72
N LEU A 307 6.33 24.68 22.30
CA LEU A 307 5.61 24.84 21.04
C LEU A 307 4.31 25.62 21.28
N PRO A 308 4.01 26.67 20.50
CA PRO A 308 2.84 27.50 20.73
C PRO A 308 1.54 26.79 20.34
N THR A 309 0.58 26.77 21.26
CA THR A 309 -0.80 26.32 21.03
C THR A 309 -1.58 27.37 20.23
N ARG A 310 -1.80 27.13 18.93
CA ARG A 310 -2.91 27.77 18.19
C ARG A 310 -3.59 26.72 17.31
N ARG A 311 -4.88 26.46 17.57
CA ARG A 311 -5.77 25.76 16.63
C ARG A 311 -5.91 26.62 15.37
N PRO A 312 -5.69 26.09 14.15
CA PRO A 312 -6.05 26.82 12.94
C PRO A 312 -7.57 26.76 12.75
N ALA A 313 -8.16 27.88 12.32
CA ALA A 313 -9.55 27.98 11.93
C ALA A 313 -9.83 27.16 10.67
N LYS A 314 -11.07 26.66 10.52
CA LYS A 314 -11.56 25.96 9.32
C LYS A 314 -11.35 26.84 8.08
N ARG A 315 -10.57 26.36 7.10
CA ARG A 315 -10.48 26.97 5.76
C ARG A 315 -11.60 26.43 4.86
N ARG A 316 -12.18 27.31 4.04
CA ARG A 316 -13.08 26.95 2.93
C ARG A 316 -12.25 26.63 1.68
N TYR A 317 -12.82 25.79 0.82
CA TYR A 317 -12.28 25.43 -0.50
C TYR A 317 -11.95 26.70 -1.32
N GLY A 318 -10.71 26.82 -1.81
CA GLY A 318 -10.34 27.82 -2.82
C GLY A 318 -9.17 28.78 -2.51
N GLU A 319 -8.51 28.74 -1.34
CA GLU A 319 -7.35 29.64 -1.09
C GLU A 319 -5.98 28.94 -1.10
N ALA A 320 -5.03 29.65 -1.72
CA ALA A 320 -3.69 29.25 -2.16
C ALA A 320 -2.84 28.37 -1.22
N VAL A 321 -2.11 27.47 -1.88
CA VAL A 321 -1.13 26.51 -1.33
C VAL A 321 0.03 27.23 -0.65
N GLY A 322 0.49 26.67 0.49
CA GLY A 322 1.59 27.18 1.30
C GLY A 322 2.96 27.20 0.60
N PRO A 323 4.03 27.65 1.30
CA PRO A 323 5.28 28.02 0.66
C PRO A 323 5.99 26.84 -0.03
N HIS A 324 6.53 27.16 -1.21
CA HIS A 324 7.20 26.31 -2.19
C HIS A 324 8.32 25.42 -1.61
N VAL A 325 8.25 24.11 -1.88
CA VAL A 325 9.35 23.15 -1.70
C VAL A 325 9.85 22.77 -3.11
N PRO A 326 11.09 23.10 -3.51
CA PRO A 326 11.59 22.77 -4.85
C PRO A 326 11.81 21.26 -5.01
N GLY A 327 11.18 20.65 -6.02
CA GLY A 327 11.44 19.24 -6.43
C GLY A 327 10.23 18.31 -6.49
N TYR A 328 9.04 18.72 -6.03
CA TYR A 328 7.80 17.97 -6.22
C TYR A 328 7.11 18.39 -7.52
N PRO A 329 6.62 17.47 -8.39
CA PRO A 329 5.62 17.85 -9.38
C PRO A 329 4.38 18.35 -8.63
N HIS A 330 3.81 19.46 -9.09
CA HIS A 330 2.59 20.04 -8.53
C HIS A 330 1.47 18.98 -8.44
N PRO A 331 0.43 19.18 -7.60
CA PRO A 331 -0.83 18.48 -7.83
C PRO A 331 -1.20 18.74 -9.29
N VAL A 332 -1.26 17.67 -10.09
CA VAL A 332 -1.62 17.72 -11.51
C VAL A 332 -2.87 18.59 -11.57
N ASN A 333 -2.82 19.69 -12.33
CA ASN A 333 -3.98 20.55 -12.46
C ASN A 333 -5.14 19.64 -12.90
N HIS A 334 -6.34 19.81 -12.33
CA HIS A 334 -7.47 18.93 -12.60
C HIS A 334 -7.69 18.76 -14.12
N SER A 335 -7.39 19.83 -14.89
CA SER A 335 -7.36 19.84 -16.35
C SER A 335 -6.27 18.95 -16.97
N GLU A 336 -5.04 18.99 -16.47
CA GLU A 336 -3.92 18.16 -16.97
C GLU A 336 -4.21 16.68 -16.77
N TRP A 337 -4.74 16.28 -15.61
CA TRP A 337 -5.11 14.89 -15.33
C TRP A 337 -6.24 14.42 -16.26
N THR A 338 -7.30 15.23 -16.42
CA THR A 338 -8.41 14.88 -17.32
C THR A 338 -7.97 14.80 -18.78
N THR A 339 -7.06 15.69 -19.21
CA THR A 339 -6.48 15.63 -20.56
C THR A 339 -5.67 14.34 -20.75
N THR A 340 -4.83 13.96 -19.78
CA THR A 340 -4.07 12.70 -19.85
C THR A 340 -4.98 11.48 -19.93
N VAL A 341 -6.03 11.42 -19.11
CA VAL A 341 -6.99 10.32 -19.16
C VAL A 341 -7.75 10.28 -20.49
N ALA A 342 -8.15 11.43 -21.04
CA ALA A 342 -8.82 11.49 -22.33
C ALA A 342 -7.92 10.99 -23.48
N LEU A 343 -6.63 11.34 -23.46
CA LEU A 343 -5.65 10.85 -24.42
C LEU A 343 -5.46 9.33 -24.33
N GLU A 344 -5.33 8.78 -23.12
CA GLU A 344 -5.15 7.34 -22.92
C GLU A 344 -6.36 6.52 -23.38
N LEU A 345 -7.56 7.11 -23.30
CA LEU A 345 -8.81 6.50 -23.76
C LEU A 345 -9.11 6.75 -25.24
N GLY A 346 -8.23 7.47 -25.96
CA GLY A 346 -8.42 7.81 -27.37
C GLY A 346 -9.58 8.77 -27.63
N LEU A 347 -9.93 9.62 -26.66
CA LEU A 347 -11.06 10.57 -26.72
C LEU A 347 -10.62 11.95 -27.26
N GLU A 348 -9.68 11.96 -28.20
CA GLU A 348 -8.92 13.13 -28.67
C GLU A 348 -9.80 14.25 -29.24
N THR A 349 -10.98 13.94 -29.80
CA THR A 349 -11.93 14.91 -30.37
C THR A 349 -13.01 15.37 -29.38
N ALA A 350 -13.17 14.69 -28.24
CA ALA A 350 -14.14 15.07 -27.19
C ALA A 350 -13.55 16.02 -26.16
N ALA A 351 -12.21 16.05 -26.03
CA ALA A 351 -11.48 16.90 -25.10
C ALA A 351 -11.30 18.36 -25.59
N GLU A 352 -11.59 18.66 -26.85
CA GLU A 352 -11.50 20.02 -27.40
C GLU A 352 -12.74 20.89 -27.08
N ASP A 353 -13.84 20.29 -26.61
CA ASP A 353 -15.07 21.02 -26.23
C ASP A 353 -15.11 21.29 -24.71
N ASP A 354 -14.31 22.28 -24.29
CA ASP A 354 -14.18 22.79 -22.91
C ASP A 354 -15.53 23.13 -22.25
N SER A 355 -16.57 23.33 -23.06
CA SER A 355 -17.95 23.56 -22.62
C SER A 355 -18.57 22.34 -21.93
N SER A 356 -18.28 21.11 -22.38
CA SER A 356 -18.93 19.89 -21.85
C SER A 356 -18.35 19.46 -20.51
N ALA A 357 -17.04 19.61 -20.32
CA ALA A 357 -16.37 19.32 -19.03
C ALA A 357 -16.79 20.31 -17.93
N THR A 358 -16.90 21.59 -18.27
CA THR A 358 -17.41 22.64 -17.37
C THR A 358 -18.86 22.34 -16.97
N THR A 359 -19.70 21.95 -17.93
CA THR A 359 -21.12 21.63 -17.70
C THR A 359 -21.31 20.40 -16.80
N ILE A 360 -20.49 19.35 -16.95
CA ILE A 360 -20.52 18.19 -16.05
C ILE A 360 -20.02 18.52 -14.64
N SER A 361 -18.98 19.35 -14.51
CA SER A 361 -18.49 19.81 -13.19
C SER A 361 -19.50 20.68 -12.44
N GLU A 362 -20.24 21.52 -13.16
CA GLU A 362 -21.35 22.29 -12.58
C GLU A 362 -22.50 21.37 -12.16
N LEU A 363 -22.86 20.38 -12.98
CA LEU A 363 -23.87 19.39 -12.64
C LEU A 363 -23.50 18.59 -11.39
N THR A 364 -22.27 18.09 -11.28
CA THR A 364 -21.84 17.29 -10.11
C THR A 364 -21.89 18.12 -8.84
N SER A 365 -21.60 19.42 -8.91
CA SER A 365 -21.78 20.35 -7.80
C SER A 365 -23.25 20.48 -7.40
N ARG A 366 -24.16 20.66 -8.38
CA ARG A 366 -25.61 20.74 -8.12
C ARG A 366 -26.19 19.45 -7.53
N VAL A 367 -25.78 18.28 -8.01
CA VAL A 367 -26.20 16.99 -7.45
C VAL A 367 -25.67 16.80 -6.04
N THR A 368 -24.42 17.21 -5.79
CA THR A 368 -23.81 17.15 -4.45
C THR A 368 -24.57 18.01 -3.44
N ASP A 369 -25.01 19.20 -3.86
CA ASP A 369 -25.67 20.17 -2.99
C ASP A 369 -27.19 19.93 -2.86
N GLY A 370 -27.87 19.51 -3.93
CA GLY A 370 -29.32 19.38 -4.02
C GLY A 370 -29.87 17.96 -3.82
N VAL A 371 -29.03 16.93 -3.97
CA VAL A 371 -29.47 15.52 -3.92
C VAL A 371 -28.69 14.72 -2.87
N ASP A 372 -27.43 14.40 -3.17
CA ASP A 372 -26.52 13.64 -2.31
C ASP A 372 -25.10 13.67 -2.88
N ALA A 373 -24.11 13.90 -2.01
CA ALA A 373 -22.70 13.97 -2.40
C ALA A 373 -22.16 12.65 -2.99
N GLY A 374 -22.66 11.50 -2.53
CA GLY A 374 -22.28 10.18 -3.04
C GLY A 374 -22.91 9.84 -4.39
N ALA A 375 -24.01 10.52 -4.77
CA ALA A 375 -24.69 10.29 -6.05
C ALA A 375 -24.00 11.01 -7.23
N ALA A 376 -23.27 12.10 -6.99
CA ALA A 376 -22.69 12.92 -8.04
C ALA A 376 -21.76 12.16 -9.02
N PRO A 377 -20.82 11.29 -8.56
CA PRO A 377 -19.96 10.54 -9.48
C PRO A 377 -20.73 9.54 -10.35
N MET A 378 -21.76 8.89 -9.78
CA MET A 378 -22.59 7.93 -10.51
C MET A 378 -23.48 8.63 -11.54
N THR A 379 -24.01 9.80 -11.21
CA THR A 379 -24.80 10.62 -12.13
C THR A 379 -23.98 11.04 -13.36
N ALA A 380 -22.74 11.50 -13.16
CA ALA A 380 -21.84 11.84 -14.26
C ALA A 380 -21.50 10.62 -15.14
N PHE A 381 -21.24 9.46 -14.52
CA PHE A 381 -21.00 8.21 -15.25
C PHE A 381 -22.19 7.79 -16.11
N LEU A 382 -23.41 7.83 -15.56
CA LEU A 382 -24.63 7.45 -16.29
C LEU A 382 -24.92 8.37 -17.47
N ILE A 383 -24.65 9.67 -17.35
CA ILE A 383 -24.73 10.62 -18.47
C ILE A 383 -23.73 10.25 -19.56
N GLY A 384 -22.48 9.94 -19.20
CA GLY A 384 -21.47 9.48 -20.16
C GLY A 384 -21.89 8.19 -20.89
N VAL A 385 -22.45 7.22 -20.17
CA VAL A 385 -22.98 5.97 -20.75
C VAL A 385 -24.17 6.23 -21.68
N ALA A 386 -25.08 7.13 -21.32
CA ALA A 386 -26.24 7.49 -22.13
C ALA A 386 -25.83 8.25 -23.40
N ALA A 387 -24.94 9.23 -23.28
CA ALA A 387 -24.40 10.01 -24.39
C ALA A 387 -23.64 9.13 -25.37
N GLY A 388 -22.82 8.19 -24.89
CA GLY A 388 -22.08 7.24 -25.73
C GLY A 388 -22.95 6.25 -26.52
N ARG A 389 -24.27 6.23 -26.30
CA ARG A 389 -25.25 5.44 -27.08
C ARG A 389 -26.00 6.25 -28.12
N ALA A 390 -25.84 7.57 -28.15
CA ALA A 390 -26.51 8.45 -29.09
C ALA A 390 -25.70 8.59 -30.40
N ASP A 391 -26.40 8.95 -31.48
CA ASP A 391 -25.77 9.20 -32.79
C ASP A 391 -24.82 10.40 -32.76
N ASP A 392 -25.09 11.38 -31.89
CA ASP A 392 -24.21 12.52 -31.59
C ASP A 392 -23.97 12.60 -30.07
N PRO A 393 -22.87 11.98 -29.57
CA PRO A 393 -22.58 11.93 -28.14
C PRO A 393 -22.34 13.30 -27.50
N ALA A 394 -21.82 14.28 -28.24
CA ALA A 394 -21.51 15.59 -27.69
C ALA A 394 -22.80 16.40 -27.44
N VAL A 395 -23.71 16.41 -28.42
CA VAL A 395 -25.03 17.04 -28.26
C VAL A 395 -25.85 16.32 -27.18
N ALA A 396 -25.85 14.99 -27.18
CA ALA A 396 -26.56 14.20 -26.18
C ALA A 396 -26.02 14.41 -24.76
N ALA A 397 -24.71 14.53 -24.58
CA ALA A 397 -24.10 14.81 -23.27
C ALA A 397 -24.59 16.15 -22.71
N ARG A 398 -24.68 17.21 -23.53
CA ARG A 398 -25.22 18.51 -23.10
C ARG A 398 -26.69 18.42 -22.73
N ASP A 399 -27.52 17.85 -23.61
CA ASP A 399 -28.96 17.70 -23.39
C ASP A 399 -29.28 16.89 -22.12
N TYR A 400 -28.55 15.78 -21.89
CA TYR A 400 -28.69 14.99 -20.68
C TYR A 400 -28.18 15.72 -19.44
N THR A 401 -27.09 16.48 -19.55
CA THR A 401 -26.57 17.27 -18.43
C THR A 401 -27.57 18.34 -18.00
N GLU A 402 -28.16 19.08 -18.94
CA GLU A 402 -29.21 20.07 -18.64
C GLU A 402 -30.46 19.42 -18.04
N LYS A 403 -30.94 18.31 -18.63
CA LYS A 403 -32.11 17.60 -18.14
C LYS A 403 -31.93 17.09 -16.71
N ILE A 404 -30.75 16.54 -16.40
CA ILE A 404 -30.45 16.01 -15.07
C ILE A 404 -30.14 17.14 -14.08
N ALA A 405 -29.57 18.27 -14.52
CA ALA A 405 -29.43 19.45 -13.67
C ALA A 405 -30.80 19.96 -13.19
N HIS A 406 -31.78 20.06 -14.09
CA HIS A 406 -33.15 20.40 -13.73
C HIS A 406 -33.79 19.39 -12.76
N LEU A 407 -33.50 18.09 -12.94
CA LEU A 407 -33.97 17.06 -12.03
C LEU A 407 -33.33 17.18 -10.63
N ALA A 408 -32.04 17.54 -10.56
CA ALA A 408 -31.33 17.77 -9.31
C ALA A 408 -31.85 19.02 -8.60
N ASP A 409 -32.05 20.13 -9.34
CA ASP A 409 -32.53 21.40 -8.81
C ASP A 409 -33.99 21.30 -8.27
N GLY A 410 -34.80 20.38 -8.83
CA GLY A 410 -36.16 20.08 -8.39
C GLY A 410 -36.30 18.86 -7.49
N TRP A 411 -35.19 18.25 -7.05
CA TRP A 411 -35.23 17.00 -6.29
C TRP A 411 -35.89 17.20 -4.92
N GLY A 412 -37.05 16.57 -4.72
CA GLY A 412 -37.85 16.71 -3.49
C GLY A 412 -38.91 17.82 -3.53
N ALA A 413 -39.14 18.49 -4.67
CA ALA A 413 -40.31 19.32 -4.90
C ALA A 413 -41.50 18.47 -5.41
N ASP A 414 -42.70 18.67 -4.85
CA ASP A 414 -43.92 17.88 -5.11
C ASP A 414 -44.57 18.11 -6.51
N GLU A 415 -43.81 18.51 -7.54
CA GLU A 415 -44.35 18.77 -8.89
C GLU A 415 -43.91 17.75 -9.96
N GLU A 416 -44.77 17.57 -10.97
CA GLU A 416 -44.83 16.48 -11.94
C GLU A 416 -43.49 16.11 -12.61
N ARG A 417 -43.16 14.81 -12.51
CA ARG A 417 -42.00 14.18 -13.16
C ARG A 417 -42.15 14.21 -14.69
N GLY A 418 -41.20 14.84 -15.38
CA GLY A 418 -41.13 14.88 -16.84
C GLY A 418 -40.97 13.50 -17.50
N VAL A 419 -41.56 13.35 -18.69
CA VAL A 419 -41.60 12.09 -19.47
C VAL A 419 -40.19 11.71 -20.00
N PRO A 420 -39.83 10.40 -20.04
CA PRO A 420 -38.57 9.92 -20.60
C PRO A 420 -38.40 10.28 -22.08
N ALA A 421 -37.19 10.67 -22.50
CA ALA A 421 -36.90 11.16 -23.86
C ALA A 421 -36.62 10.05 -24.90
N ASN A 422 -36.65 8.78 -24.50
CA ASN A 422 -36.21 7.66 -25.36
C ASN A 422 -37.36 6.85 -25.99
N ASP A 423 -38.52 7.45 -26.21
CA ASP A 423 -39.50 6.85 -27.13
C ASP A 423 -39.14 7.20 -28.58
N GLN A 424 -38.44 6.26 -29.25
CA GLN A 424 -38.05 6.40 -30.66
C GLN A 424 -39.26 6.38 -31.62
N SER A 425 -40.48 6.12 -31.16
CA SER A 425 -41.67 6.03 -32.02
C SER A 425 -42.33 7.37 -32.37
N ALA A 426 -41.86 8.49 -31.81
CA ALA A 426 -42.49 9.81 -31.99
C ALA A 426 -41.75 10.77 -32.96
N ARG A 427 -40.72 10.32 -33.69
CA ARG A 427 -40.12 11.11 -34.78
C ARG A 427 -40.74 10.70 -36.13
N ALA A 428 -41.89 11.28 -36.44
CA ALA A 428 -42.51 11.28 -37.78
C ALA A 428 -42.96 12.69 -38.14
#